data_AF-A0A3C0ZX95-F1
#
_entry.id   AF-A0A3C0ZX95-F1
#
_cell.length_a   1.000
_cell.length_b   1.000
_cell.length_c   1.000
_cell.angle_alpha   90.00
_cell.angle_beta   90.00
_cell.angle_gamma   90.00
#
_symmetry.space_group_name_H-M   'P 1'
#
loop_
_entity.id
_entity.type
_entity.pdbx_description
1 polymer ?
#
loop_
_entity_poly.entity_id
_entity_poly.type
_entity_poly.pdbx_seq_one_letter_code
_entity_poly.pdbx_strand_id
1 'polypeptide(L)'
;EVEDAPHFIDCAGIESPGLTSCPAIGEYVGAMLKEKMGLEEKEDWIGTRKGILNPADLSIEERNELIKKEPAYGRIICRCESVTEGEIIDAIHRPLGARSLDGVKRRTRAGMGRCQAGFCSPRTMEIINRELGIPMEKITKLGGDSKMVLERTKGGAQ
;
A
#
# COMPACT_ATOMS: atom_id res chain seq x y z
N GLU A 1 12.12 22.99 -24.06
CA GLU A 1 11.93 21.53 -24.26
C GLU A 1 13.30 20.93 -24.49
N VAL A 2 13.54 19.71 -24.01
CA VAL A 2 14.76 18.96 -24.35
C VAL A 2 14.63 18.51 -25.80
N GLU A 3 15.70 18.67 -26.59
CA GLU A 3 15.66 18.44 -28.05
C GLU A 3 15.30 16.99 -28.42
N ASP A 4 15.54 16.02 -27.52
CA ASP A 4 15.34 14.59 -27.72
C ASP A 4 14.04 14.04 -27.09
N ALA A 5 13.25 14.88 -26.41
CA ALA A 5 12.05 14.46 -25.69
C ALA A 5 10.87 15.43 -25.89
N PRO A 6 10.21 15.39 -27.06
CA PRO A 6 9.02 16.21 -27.30
C PRO A 6 7.92 15.88 -26.28
N HIS A 7 7.21 16.93 -25.84
CA HIS A 7 6.15 16.86 -24.82
C HIS A 7 6.57 16.38 -23.42
N PHE A 8 7.88 16.34 -23.13
CA PHE A 8 8.38 16.12 -21.77
C PHE A 8 7.99 17.29 -20.86
N ILE A 9 7.36 16.99 -19.73
CA ILE A 9 7.00 17.95 -18.68
C ILE A 9 7.69 17.54 -17.39
N ASP A 10 8.52 18.43 -16.86
CA ASP A 10 9.19 18.24 -15.57
C ASP A 10 8.48 19.06 -14.48
N CYS A 11 7.96 18.36 -13.47
CA CYS A 11 7.34 18.97 -12.29
C CYS A 11 8.37 19.04 -11.16
N ALA A 12 9.34 19.95 -11.28
CA ALA A 12 10.46 20.08 -10.35
C ALA A 12 10.22 21.14 -9.25
N GLY A 13 11.06 21.12 -8.21
CA GLY A 13 11.00 22.10 -7.11
C GLY A 13 9.85 21.91 -6.13
N ILE A 14 9.21 20.75 -6.14
CA ILE A 14 8.11 20.41 -5.24
C ILE A 14 8.67 19.76 -3.96
N GLU A 15 8.69 20.52 -2.86
CA GLU A 15 9.12 20.01 -1.56
C GLU A 15 7.92 19.58 -0.69
N SER A 16 7.89 19.98 0.60
CA SER A 16 6.83 19.67 1.55
C SER A 16 5.40 20.08 1.12
N PRO A 17 5.15 21.20 0.37
CA PRO A 17 3.78 21.54 -0.02
C PRO A 17 3.22 20.64 -1.13
N GLY A 18 4.04 19.74 -1.70
CA GLY A 18 3.66 18.94 -2.86
C GLY A 18 2.38 18.14 -2.72
N LEU A 19 2.09 17.61 -1.52
CA LEU A 19 0.84 16.88 -1.29
C LEU A 19 -0.38 17.80 -1.31
N THR A 20 -0.26 19.00 -0.76
CA THR A 20 -1.35 19.99 -0.72
C THR A 20 -1.59 20.62 -2.10
N SER A 21 -0.52 20.87 -2.85
CA SER A 21 -0.60 21.48 -4.18
C SER A 21 -0.83 20.47 -5.32
N CYS A 22 -0.85 19.16 -5.04
CA CYS A 22 -0.95 18.14 -6.09
C CYS A 22 -2.17 18.26 -7.01
N PRO A 23 -3.39 18.65 -6.55
CA PRO A 23 -4.53 18.79 -7.45
C PRO A 23 -4.34 19.96 -8.44
N ALA A 24 -3.85 21.10 -7.96
CA ALA A 24 -3.59 22.28 -8.79
C ALA A 24 -2.46 22.04 -9.80
N ILE A 25 -1.40 21.33 -9.39
CA ILE A 25 -0.33 20.90 -10.31
C ILE A 25 -0.90 19.96 -11.38
N GLY A 26 -1.77 19.03 -11.01
CA GLY A 26 -2.44 18.13 -11.94
C GLY A 26 -3.27 18.86 -12.99
N GLU A 27 -4.09 19.83 -12.59
CA GLU A 27 -4.87 20.67 -13.50
C GLU A 27 -3.96 21.48 -14.45
N TYR A 28 -2.90 22.07 -13.90
CA TYR A 28 -1.93 22.87 -14.66
C TYR A 28 -1.22 22.04 -15.74
N VAL A 29 -0.72 20.86 -15.37
CA VAL A 29 -0.08 19.92 -16.32
C VAL A 29 -1.10 19.38 -17.34
N GLY A 30 -2.33 19.10 -16.90
CA GLY A 30 -3.41 18.68 -17.78
C GLY A 30 -3.74 19.72 -18.87
N ALA A 31 -3.78 21.00 -18.51
CA ALA A 31 -3.99 22.09 -19.47
C ALA A 31 -2.84 22.19 -20.50
N MET A 32 -1.58 22.02 -20.07
CA MET A 32 -0.44 21.97 -21.00
C MET A 32 -0.56 20.82 -22.00
N LEU A 33 -0.95 19.63 -21.54
CA LEU A 33 -1.12 18.46 -22.41
C LEU A 33 -2.28 18.64 -23.37
N LYS A 34 -3.39 19.26 -22.93
CA LYS A 34 -4.53 19.60 -23.78
C LYS A 34 -4.10 20.41 -24.99
N GLU A 35 -3.32 21.47 -24.77
CA GLU A 35 -2.79 22.33 -25.84
C GLU A 35 -1.76 21.60 -26.71
N LYS A 36 -0.80 20.90 -26.09
CA LYS A 36 0.32 20.26 -26.81
C LYS A 36 -0.09 19.06 -27.67
N MET A 37 -1.11 18.31 -27.26
CA MET A 37 -1.53 17.08 -27.92
C MET A 37 -2.91 17.17 -28.59
N GLY A 38 -3.59 18.32 -28.50
CA GLY A 38 -4.94 18.48 -29.03
C GLY A 38 -5.95 17.56 -28.34
N LEU A 39 -5.85 17.40 -27.03
CA LEU A 39 -6.73 16.51 -26.28
C LEU A 39 -8.12 17.15 -26.11
N GLU A 40 -9.16 16.33 -26.16
CA GLU A 40 -10.53 16.72 -25.87
C GLU A 40 -10.99 16.16 -24.53
N GLU A 41 -11.88 16.88 -23.86
CA GLU A 41 -12.45 16.42 -22.60
C GLU A 41 -13.41 15.26 -22.85
N LYS A 42 -13.31 14.23 -22.01
CA LYS A 42 -14.19 13.07 -22.09
C LYS A 42 -15.53 13.39 -21.45
N GLU A 43 -16.62 13.27 -22.22
CA GLU A 43 -17.99 13.47 -21.70
C GLU A 43 -18.33 12.48 -20.56
N ASP A 44 -17.94 11.20 -20.71
CA ASP A 44 -18.16 10.15 -19.71
C ASP A 44 -16.93 9.93 -18.81
N TRP A 45 -16.52 10.97 -18.09
CA TRP A 45 -15.42 10.87 -17.12
C TRP A 45 -15.85 10.15 -15.84
N ILE A 46 -15.04 9.15 -15.42
CA ILE A 46 -15.24 8.43 -14.16
C ILE A 46 -14.35 9.07 -13.09
N GLY A 47 -14.95 9.96 -12.29
CA GLY A 47 -14.25 10.71 -11.25
C GLY A 47 -14.13 10.04 -9.90
N THR A 48 -14.73 8.87 -9.75
CA THR A 48 -14.76 8.15 -8.48
C THR A 48 -13.97 6.87 -8.60
N ARG A 49 -13.31 6.50 -7.51
CA ARG A 49 -12.69 5.17 -7.36
C ARG A 49 -13.38 4.45 -6.22
N LYS A 50 -13.53 3.13 -6.35
CA LYS A 50 -13.93 2.30 -5.22
C LYS A 50 -12.90 2.49 -4.09
N GLY A 51 -13.40 2.92 -2.93
CA GLY A 51 -12.58 3.10 -1.73
C GLY A 51 -12.02 1.78 -1.22
N ILE A 52 -11.00 1.92 -0.38
CA ILE A 52 -10.44 0.83 0.40
C ILE A 52 -11.35 0.62 1.62
N LEU A 53 -11.81 -0.60 1.87
CA LEU A 53 -12.55 -0.93 3.08
C LEU A 53 -11.68 -0.66 4.30
N ASN A 54 -12.18 0.15 5.23
CA ASN A 54 -11.54 0.43 6.51
C ASN A 54 -12.44 -0.09 7.64
N PRO A 55 -12.08 -1.20 8.32
CA PRO A 55 -12.89 -1.76 9.40
C PRO A 55 -13.14 -0.81 10.58
N ALA A 56 -12.34 0.25 10.74
CA ALA A 56 -12.55 1.25 11.79
C ALA A 56 -13.76 2.17 11.52
N ASP A 57 -14.19 2.28 10.26
CA ASP A 57 -15.31 3.15 9.86
C ASP A 57 -16.66 2.40 9.89
N LEU A 58 -16.65 1.08 10.12
CA LEU A 58 -17.84 0.23 10.15
C LEU A 58 -18.55 0.27 11.50
N SER A 59 -19.87 0.11 11.47
CA SER A 59 -20.65 -0.19 12.68
C SER A 59 -20.25 -1.55 13.27
N ILE A 60 -20.64 -1.81 14.53
CA ILE A 60 -20.39 -3.11 15.17
C ILE A 60 -21.10 -4.23 14.41
N GLU A 61 -22.33 -3.99 13.96
CA GLU A 61 -23.14 -4.93 13.19
C GLU A 61 -22.49 -5.23 11.84
N GLU A 62 -22.09 -4.20 11.09
CA GLU A 62 -21.40 -4.34 9.80
C GLU A 62 -20.07 -5.09 9.96
N ARG A 63 -19.31 -4.77 11.01
CA ARG A 63 -18.06 -5.47 11.31
C ARG A 63 -18.31 -6.93 11.65
N ASN A 64 -19.34 -7.25 12.43
CA ASN A 64 -19.69 -8.63 12.74
C ASN A 64 -20.11 -9.41 11.49
N GLU A 65 -20.88 -8.80 10.59
CA GLU A 65 -21.23 -9.41 9.30
C GLU A 65 -20.01 -9.60 8.39
N LEU A 66 -19.09 -8.64 8.37
CA LEU A 66 -17.81 -8.79 7.66
C LEU A 66 -17.01 -9.96 8.22
N ILE A 67 -16.91 -10.10 9.54
CA ILE A 67 -16.18 -11.21 10.18
C ILE A 67 -16.84 -12.56 9.88
N LYS A 68 -18.17 -12.63 9.82
CA LYS A 68 -18.89 -13.85 9.43
C LYS A 68 -18.56 -14.27 8.00
N LYS A 69 -18.49 -13.31 7.07
CA LYS A 69 -18.16 -13.56 5.66
C LYS A 69 -16.67 -13.86 5.46
N GLU A 70 -15.82 -13.10 6.13
CA GLU A 70 -14.37 -13.13 6.03
C GLU A 70 -13.73 -13.19 7.44
N PRO A 71 -13.57 -14.39 8.03
CA PRO A 71 -13.08 -14.56 9.40
C PRO A 71 -11.72 -13.91 9.69
N ALA A 72 -10.88 -13.69 8.66
CA ALA A 72 -9.60 -12.99 8.79
C ALA A 72 -9.74 -11.55 9.33
N TYR A 73 -10.87 -10.88 9.06
CA TYR A 73 -11.15 -9.56 9.64
C TYR A 73 -11.47 -9.61 11.15
N GLY A 74 -11.66 -10.80 11.72
CA GLY A 74 -11.84 -10.99 13.16
C GLY A 74 -10.52 -11.14 13.93
N ARG A 75 -9.41 -11.40 13.24
CA ARG A 75 -8.12 -11.67 13.88
C ARG A 75 -7.22 -10.44 13.90
N ILE A 76 -7.00 -9.85 15.08
CA ILE A 76 -6.11 -8.69 15.23
C ILE A 76 -4.64 -9.12 15.16
N ILE A 77 -3.90 -8.54 14.22
CA ILE A 77 -2.45 -8.75 14.05
C ILE A 77 -1.64 -7.61 14.66
N CYS A 78 -2.06 -6.35 14.46
CA CYS A 78 -1.44 -5.20 15.10
C CYS A 78 -2.36 -4.65 16.19
N ARG A 79 -2.08 -4.96 17.46
CA ARG A 79 -2.88 -4.43 18.58
C ARG A 79 -2.81 -2.91 18.71
N CYS A 80 -1.67 -2.30 18.40
CA CYS A 80 -1.51 -0.84 18.58
C CYS A 80 -2.41 -0.02 17.64
N GLU A 81 -2.57 -0.49 16.40
CA GLU A 81 -3.35 0.18 15.35
C GLU A 81 -4.68 -0.55 15.07
N SER A 82 -5.01 -1.57 15.86
CA SER A 82 -6.18 -2.45 15.69
C SER A 82 -6.33 -3.09 14.29
N VAL A 83 -5.20 -3.32 13.60
CA VAL A 83 -5.18 -3.88 12.23
C VAL A 83 -5.41 -5.38 12.28
N THR A 84 -6.37 -5.82 11.47
CA THR A 84 -6.78 -7.20 11.30
C THR A 84 -5.90 -7.95 10.29
N GLU A 85 -5.93 -9.27 10.32
CA GLU A 85 -5.31 -10.08 9.27
C GLU A 85 -5.98 -9.82 7.92
N GLY A 86 -7.31 -9.69 7.88
CA GLY A 86 -8.06 -9.39 6.67
C GLY A 86 -7.52 -8.17 5.93
N GLU A 87 -7.27 -7.07 6.64
CA GLU A 87 -6.65 -5.86 6.08
C GLU A 87 -5.24 -6.11 5.52
N ILE A 88 -4.45 -6.98 6.14
CA ILE A 88 -3.11 -7.32 5.64
C ILE A 88 -3.19 -8.16 4.36
N ILE A 89 -4.07 -9.16 4.32
CA ILE A 89 -4.32 -10.00 3.14
C ILE A 89 -4.82 -9.13 1.97
N ASP A 90 -5.81 -8.28 2.23
CA ASP A 90 -6.35 -7.38 1.23
C ASP A 90 -5.31 -6.35 0.75
N ALA A 91 -4.45 -5.82 1.62
CA ALA A 91 -3.30 -5.00 1.22
C ALA A 91 -2.28 -5.74 0.35
N ILE A 92 -2.15 -7.06 0.50
CA ILE A 92 -1.27 -7.91 -0.31
C ILE A 92 -1.86 -8.16 -1.72
N HIS A 93 -3.17 -8.37 -1.84
CA HIS A 93 -3.80 -8.78 -3.10
C HIS A 93 -4.30 -7.63 -3.99
N ARG A 94 -4.40 -6.41 -3.47
CA ARG A 94 -4.75 -5.22 -4.26
C ARG A 94 -3.73 -4.93 -5.39
N PRO A 95 -4.13 -4.16 -6.43
CA PRO A 95 -3.20 -3.69 -7.46
C PRO A 95 -1.97 -3.01 -6.84
N LEU A 96 -0.77 -3.36 -7.35
CA LEU A 96 0.50 -2.98 -6.73
C LEU A 96 0.57 -3.35 -5.23
N GLY A 97 0.15 -4.57 -4.88
CA GLY A 97 -0.02 -5.01 -3.50
C GLY A 97 1.27 -5.07 -2.68
N ALA A 98 1.12 -5.17 -1.36
CA ALA A 98 2.24 -5.23 -0.43
C ALA A 98 3.09 -6.50 -0.63
N ARG A 99 4.42 -6.34 -0.63
CA ARG A 99 5.42 -7.42 -0.76
C ARG A 99 6.50 -7.38 0.34
N SER A 100 6.44 -6.38 1.22
CA SER A 100 7.41 -6.12 2.28
C SER A 100 6.69 -5.60 3.53
N LEU A 101 7.38 -5.59 4.68
CA LEU A 101 6.79 -5.11 5.93
C LEU A 101 6.36 -3.64 5.83
N ASP A 102 7.21 -2.76 5.29
CA ASP A 102 6.86 -1.35 5.09
C ASP A 102 5.84 -1.19 3.96
N GLY A 103 5.73 -2.16 3.04
CA GLY A 103 4.65 -2.23 2.05
C GLY A 103 3.28 -2.44 2.70
N VAL A 104 3.19 -3.34 3.70
CA VAL A 104 1.99 -3.54 4.53
C VAL A 104 1.77 -2.30 5.42
N LYS A 105 2.80 -1.84 6.12
CA LYS A 105 2.75 -0.67 7.02
C LYS A 105 2.15 0.57 6.36
N ARG A 106 2.58 0.92 5.14
CA ARG A 106 2.07 2.10 4.42
C ARG A 106 0.61 1.98 3.99
N ARG A 107 0.09 0.75 3.85
CA ARG A 107 -1.29 0.47 3.40
C ARG A 107 -2.27 0.28 4.55
N THR A 108 -1.82 -0.28 5.67
CA THR A 108 -2.69 -0.67 6.79
C THR A 108 -2.32 -0.02 8.12
N ARG A 109 -1.17 0.64 8.20
CA ARG A 109 -0.54 1.13 9.44
C ARG A 109 -0.02 0.04 10.37
N ALA A 110 -0.10 -1.24 10.03
CA ALA A 110 0.47 -2.31 10.87
C ALA A 110 1.97 -2.05 11.14
N GLY A 111 2.30 -1.88 12.42
CA GLY A 111 3.66 -1.57 12.86
C GLY A 111 3.99 -0.08 12.99
N MET A 112 3.02 0.84 12.82
CA MET A 112 3.18 2.29 13.06
C MET A 112 2.86 2.72 14.50
N GLY A 113 2.19 1.86 15.28
CA GLY A 113 1.80 2.20 16.64
C GLY A 113 2.95 2.13 17.66
N ARG A 114 2.64 2.30 18.95
CA ARG A 114 3.63 2.45 20.05
C ARG A 114 4.76 1.42 20.04
N CYS A 115 4.48 0.16 19.67
CA CYS A 115 5.50 -0.90 19.65
C CYS A 115 6.45 -0.87 18.45
N GLN A 116 6.24 0.01 17.46
CA GLN A 116 7.09 0.16 16.28
C GLN A 116 7.39 -1.17 15.56
N ALA A 117 6.33 -1.98 15.35
CA ALA A 117 6.37 -3.32 14.75
C ALA A 117 7.09 -4.42 15.56
N GLY A 118 7.42 -4.18 16.83
CA GLY A 118 8.10 -5.17 17.68
C GLY A 118 7.34 -6.49 17.87
N PHE A 119 6.00 -6.48 17.77
CA PHE A 119 5.18 -7.70 17.97
C PHE A 119 4.52 -8.22 16.69
N CYS A 120 4.03 -7.33 15.82
CA CYS A 120 3.24 -7.74 14.65
C CYS A 120 4.10 -8.11 13.44
N SER A 121 5.41 -7.78 13.43
CA SER A 121 6.27 -8.05 12.27
C SER A 121 6.42 -9.55 11.94
N PRO A 122 6.67 -10.48 12.88
CA PRO A 122 6.79 -11.89 12.53
C PRO A 122 5.49 -12.46 11.95
N ARG A 123 4.35 -12.10 12.54
CA ARG A 123 3.02 -12.49 12.03
C ARG A 123 2.73 -11.92 10.65
N THR A 124 3.14 -10.67 10.40
CA THR A 124 2.99 -10.05 9.08
C THR A 124 3.85 -10.77 8.03
N MET A 125 5.08 -11.17 8.40
CA MET A 125 5.93 -11.97 7.50
C MET A 125 5.33 -13.34 7.22
N GLU A 126 4.78 -14.03 8.22
CA GLU A 126 4.06 -15.30 8.04
C GLU A 126 2.88 -15.17 7.05
N ILE A 127 2.10 -14.08 7.14
CA ILE A 127 1.00 -13.81 6.22
C ILE A 127 1.55 -13.56 4.80
N ILE A 128 2.58 -12.72 4.64
CA ILE A 128 3.21 -12.48 3.33
C ILE A 128 3.73 -13.79 2.72
N ASN A 129 4.41 -14.62 3.51
CA ASN A 129 4.90 -15.92 3.09
C ASN A 129 3.76 -16.83 2.62
N ARG A 130 2.68 -16.92 3.40
CA ARG A 130 1.51 -17.73 3.06
C ARG A 130 0.80 -17.26 1.79
N GLU A 131 0.55 -15.95 1.67
CA GLU A 131 -0.25 -15.39 0.57
C GLU A 131 0.51 -15.35 -0.76
N LEU A 132 1.84 -15.25 -0.73
CA LEU A 132 2.65 -15.02 -1.93
C LEU A 132 3.70 -16.10 -2.20
N GLY A 133 3.88 -17.06 -1.28
CA GLY A 133 4.94 -18.08 -1.37
C GLY A 133 6.36 -17.52 -1.24
N ILE A 134 6.54 -16.26 -0.83
CA ILE A 134 7.87 -15.65 -0.67
C ILE A 134 8.53 -16.25 0.57
N PRO A 135 9.69 -16.92 0.47
CA PRO A 135 10.40 -17.46 1.62
C PRO A 135 10.67 -16.39 2.68
N MET A 136 10.60 -16.74 3.96
CA MET A 136 10.76 -15.81 5.08
C MET A 136 12.05 -14.98 5.00
N GLU A 137 13.12 -15.58 4.49
CA GLU A 137 14.46 -15.01 4.32
C GLU A 137 14.50 -13.98 3.17
N LYS A 138 13.53 -14.04 2.24
CA LYS A 138 13.37 -13.08 1.15
C LYS A 138 12.37 -11.97 1.47
N ILE A 139 11.65 -12.05 2.60
CA ILE A 139 10.76 -10.97 3.04
C ILE A 139 11.62 -9.89 3.69
N THR A 140 11.54 -8.69 3.11
CA THR A 140 12.35 -7.53 3.51
C THR A 140 11.51 -6.49 4.25
N LYS A 141 12.20 -5.55 4.90
CA LYS A 141 11.57 -4.38 5.51
C LYS A 141 11.00 -3.45 4.45
N LEU A 142 11.80 -2.97 3.50
CA LEU A 142 11.36 -2.00 2.48
C LEU A 142 11.73 -2.36 1.03
N GLY A 143 12.25 -3.56 0.79
CA GLY A 143 12.87 -3.95 -0.48
C GLY A 143 14.39 -3.92 -0.43
N GLY A 144 15.05 -4.31 -1.52
CA GLY A 144 16.51 -4.37 -1.62
C GLY A 144 17.14 -5.25 -0.53
N ASP A 145 18.25 -4.81 0.04
CA ASP A 145 19.03 -5.54 1.05
C ASP A 145 18.52 -5.40 2.50
N SER A 146 17.31 -4.87 2.70
CA SER A 146 16.72 -4.68 4.02
C SER A 146 16.16 -5.97 4.63
N LYS A 147 17.03 -6.98 4.78
CA LYS A 147 16.67 -8.33 5.25
C LYS A 147 16.25 -8.31 6.72
N MET A 148 15.13 -8.97 7.02
CA MET A 148 14.64 -9.15 8.39
C MET A 148 15.16 -10.45 9.02
N VAL A 149 15.26 -11.50 8.20
CA VAL A 149 15.78 -12.82 8.56
C VAL A 149 16.91 -13.13 7.58
N LEU A 150 18.08 -13.47 8.10
CA LEU A 150 19.27 -13.73 7.27
C LEU A 150 19.24 -15.15 6.69
N GLU A 151 18.98 -16.14 7.55
CA GLU A 151 19.02 -17.55 7.21
C GLU A 151 18.26 -18.40 8.23
N ARG A 152 18.00 -19.65 7.87
CA ARG A 152 17.50 -20.66 8.80
C ARG A 152 18.65 -21.26 9.59
N THR A 153 18.56 -21.19 10.92
CA THR A 153 19.62 -21.69 11.82
C THR A 153 19.49 -23.16 12.17
N LYS A 154 18.35 -23.82 11.89
CA LYS A 154 18.15 -25.27 12.08
C LYS A 154 17.37 -25.87 10.91
N GLY A 155 17.90 -26.95 10.32
CA GLY A 155 17.32 -27.65 9.16
C GLY A 155 17.79 -27.12 7.81
N GLY A 156 19.12 -27.00 7.65
CA GLY A 156 19.78 -26.34 6.52
C GLY A 156 19.31 -26.74 5.12
N ALA A 157 19.61 -25.83 4.19
CA ALA A 157 19.44 -25.90 2.73
C ALA A 157 19.06 -27.27 2.16
N GLN A 158 17.91 -27.30 1.49
CA GLN A 158 17.74 -28.14 0.30
C GLN A 158 17.86 -27.23 -0.91
#